data_AF-A0A915ESP9-F1
#
_entry.id   AF-A0A915ESP9-F1
#
_cell.length_a   1.000
_cell.length_b   1.000
_cell.length_c   1.000
_cell.angle_alpha   90.00
_cell.angle_beta   90.00
_cell.angle_gamma   90.00
#
_symmetry.space_group_name_H-M   'P 1'
#
loop_
_entity.id
_entity.type
_entity.pdbx_description
1 polymer ?
#
loop_
_entity_poly.entity_id
_entity_poly.type
_entity_poly.pdbx_seq_one_letter_code
_entity_poly.pdbx_strand_id
1 'polypeptide(L)'
;MNMESAKKEIRAVAGPNEFAEFYSRLKVLKDIHRKNPNETARPLTIEFQEMANFVQDPDRIEKEIVRFTDEEGYGKFLDMHLLFEQYLNLKGIARIDYISYLSIFDHFFDIPKEVEEADNDFELKWAQEQVPAGPKRKLVEELEALGMDRLKSALMAANLKCGGTLKERANRLFSTKGNNLKEERRRAYLAQTECRILKLTEYLGEERAATKENVERKQARASGRQQCALQSEKSSACWDGKPIPYWLYKLHGLNIGYSCEICGNQVYKGPKTFQRHFTEWRHSHGMRCLGIPNTAHFANITKIHEAIELWKKMCEEKKYARWNPEADEEFEDSLGNVVNAATFRDLKRQGLL
;
A
#
# COMPACT_ATOMS: atom_id res chain seq x y z
N MET A 1 -23.62 -45.70 -1.52
CA MET A 1 -25.08 -45.94 -1.61
C MET A 1 -25.34 -46.79 -2.84
N ASN A 2 -25.96 -47.96 -2.69
CA ASN A 2 -26.06 -48.98 -3.74
C ASN A 2 -27.09 -48.56 -4.81
N MET A 3 -26.64 -48.31 -6.04
CA MET A 3 -27.45 -47.75 -7.13
C MET A 3 -28.66 -48.63 -7.50
N GLU A 4 -28.56 -49.92 -7.20
CA GLU A 4 -29.59 -50.93 -7.41
C GLU A 4 -30.74 -50.86 -6.39
N SER A 5 -30.43 -50.45 -5.15
CA SER A 5 -31.42 -50.18 -4.10
C SER A 5 -32.28 -48.96 -4.46
N ALA A 6 -31.65 -47.89 -4.96
CA ALA A 6 -32.34 -46.68 -5.39
C ALA A 6 -33.28 -46.96 -6.57
N LYS A 7 -32.86 -47.77 -7.55
CA LYS A 7 -33.72 -48.18 -8.68
C LYS A 7 -34.91 -49.03 -8.23
N LYS A 8 -34.74 -49.85 -7.19
CA LYS A 8 -35.81 -50.68 -6.61
C LYS A 8 -36.83 -49.84 -5.84
N GLU A 9 -36.37 -48.84 -5.09
CA GLU A 9 -37.24 -47.89 -4.38
C GLU A 9 -38.06 -47.03 -5.35
N ILE A 10 -37.44 -46.52 -6.42
CA ILE A 10 -38.12 -45.73 -7.45
C ILE A 10 -39.20 -46.57 -8.15
N ARG A 11 -38.93 -47.85 -8.44
CA ARG A 11 -39.92 -48.77 -9.03
C ARG A 11 -41.07 -49.13 -8.09
N ALA A 12 -40.83 -49.22 -6.79
CA ALA A 12 -41.89 -49.45 -5.81
C ALA A 12 -42.87 -48.27 -5.77
N VAL A 13 -42.33 -47.04 -5.79
CA VAL A 13 -43.12 -45.80 -5.77
C VAL A 13 -43.90 -45.56 -7.07
N ALA A 14 -43.47 -46.09 -8.21
CA ALA A 14 -44.05 -45.82 -9.54
C ALA A 14 -45.00 -46.94 -10.08
N GLY A 15 -45.51 -47.82 -9.21
CA GLY A 15 -46.38 -48.96 -9.59
C GLY A 15 -47.87 -48.72 -9.29
N PRO A 16 -48.83 -49.55 -9.76
CA PRO A 16 -50.27 -49.29 -9.65
C PRO A 16 -50.86 -49.11 -8.23
N ASN A 17 -50.07 -49.41 -7.18
CA ASN A 17 -50.45 -49.34 -5.77
C ASN A 17 -49.75 -48.19 -5.01
N GLU A 18 -49.31 -47.12 -5.69
CA GLU A 18 -48.57 -45.98 -5.11
C GLU A 18 -49.24 -45.44 -3.85
N PHE A 19 -50.57 -45.29 -3.89
CA PHE A 19 -51.35 -44.77 -2.78
C PHE A 19 -51.34 -45.70 -1.57
N ALA A 20 -51.45 -47.02 -1.77
CA ALA A 20 -51.43 -47.97 -0.67
C ALA A 20 -50.07 -47.99 0.04
N GLU A 21 -48.98 -47.95 -0.74
CA GLU A 21 -47.63 -47.84 -0.19
C GLU A 21 -47.41 -46.50 0.54
N PHE A 22 -47.86 -45.39 -0.06
CA PHE A 22 -47.82 -44.07 0.58
C PHE A 22 -48.54 -44.05 1.93
N TYR A 23 -49.77 -44.58 1.99
CA TYR A 23 -50.54 -44.62 3.23
C TYR A 23 -49.91 -45.54 4.29
N SER A 24 -49.28 -46.65 3.88
CA SER A 24 -48.53 -47.50 4.80
C SER A 24 -47.34 -46.77 5.44
N ARG A 25 -46.57 -46.01 4.65
CA ARG A 25 -45.44 -45.21 5.13
C ARG A 25 -45.92 -44.05 6.01
N LEU A 26 -47.01 -43.39 5.62
CA LEU A 26 -47.63 -42.32 6.40
C LEU A 26 -48.14 -42.83 7.75
N LYS A 27 -48.68 -44.05 7.81
CA LYS A 27 -49.10 -44.68 9.06
C LYS A 27 -47.93 -44.89 10.01
N VAL A 28 -46.80 -45.42 9.51
CA VAL A 28 -45.58 -45.58 10.31
C VAL A 28 -45.08 -44.23 10.83
N LEU A 29 -45.03 -43.20 9.98
CA LEU A 29 -44.65 -41.83 10.37
C LEU A 29 -45.57 -41.25 11.45
N LYS A 30 -46.90 -41.44 11.32
CA LYS A 30 -47.88 -41.01 12.33
C LYS A 30 -47.72 -41.78 13.64
N ASP A 31 -47.42 -43.07 13.59
CA ASP A 31 -47.18 -43.90 14.77
C ASP A 31 -45.89 -43.49 15.49
N ILE A 32 -44.83 -43.13 14.76
CA ILE A 32 -43.58 -42.58 15.32
C ILE A 32 -43.84 -41.21 15.96
N HIS A 33 -44.53 -40.31 15.29
CA HIS A 33 -44.85 -38.99 15.84
C HIS A 33 -45.76 -39.08 17.08
N ARG A 34 -46.69 -40.05 17.10
CA ARG A 34 -47.54 -40.32 18.27
C ARG A 34 -46.74 -40.87 19.46
N LYS A 35 -45.68 -41.65 19.22
CA LYS A 35 -44.76 -42.15 20.25
C LYS A 35 -43.80 -41.07 20.77
N ASN A 36 -43.44 -40.11 19.92
CA ASN A 36 -42.50 -39.03 20.22
C ASN A 36 -43.17 -37.64 20.12
N PRO A 37 -44.15 -37.30 20.97
CA PRO A 37 -44.90 -36.05 20.87
C PRO A 37 -44.07 -34.80 21.21
N ASN A 38 -42.94 -34.97 21.91
CA ASN A 38 -42.07 -33.88 22.36
C ASN A 38 -40.82 -33.70 21.48
N GLU A 39 -40.63 -34.54 20.46
CA GLU A 39 -39.51 -34.45 19.54
C GLU A 39 -39.86 -33.46 18.43
N THR A 40 -39.65 -32.18 18.73
CA THR A 40 -39.79 -31.11 17.73
C THR A 40 -38.55 -31.10 16.84
N ALA A 41 -38.76 -30.99 15.52
CA ALA A 41 -37.67 -30.75 14.60
C ALA A 41 -36.92 -29.49 15.05
N ARG A 42 -35.59 -29.59 15.11
CA ARG A 42 -34.74 -28.49 15.54
C ARG A 42 -35.04 -27.25 14.68
N PRO A 43 -35.57 -26.16 15.25
CA PRO A 43 -35.90 -24.98 14.48
C PRO A 43 -34.64 -24.39 13.85
N LEU A 44 -34.75 -23.94 12.60
CA LEU A 44 -33.67 -23.29 11.87
C LEU A 44 -33.04 -22.13 12.68
N THR A 45 -33.86 -21.44 13.48
CA THR A 45 -33.42 -20.36 14.38
C THR A 45 -32.36 -20.79 15.38
N ILE A 46 -32.44 -22.02 15.91
CA ILE A 46 -31.46 -22.55 16.87
C ILE A 46 -30.14 -22.85 16.15
N GLU A 47 -30.21 -23.38 14.92
CA GLU A 47 -29.02 -23.61 14.10
C GLU A 47 -28.31 -22.30 13.74
N PHE A 48 -29.06 -21.27 13.35
CA PHE A 48 -28.50 -19.94 13.10
C PHE A 48 -27.86 -19.33 14.35
N GLN A 49 -28.49 -19.50 15.52
CA GLN A 49 -27.97 -18.99 16.78
C GLN A 49 -26.69 -19.70 17.20
N GLU A 50 -26.58 -21.01 16.96
CA GLU A 50 -25.35 -21.74 17.20
C GLU A 50 -24.23 -21.39 16.24
N MET A 51 -24.52 -21.18 14.96
CA MET A 51 -23.50 -20.66 14.04
C MET A 51 -23.04 -19.26 14.45
N ALA A 52 -23.96 -18.40 14.92
CA ALA A 52 -23.60 -17.08 15.43
C ALA A 52 -22.69 -17.18 16.68
N ASN A 53 -23.02 -18.07 17.62
CA ASN A 53 -22.19 -18.32 18.80
C ASN A 53 -20.83 -18.94 18.42
N PHE A 54 -20.80 -19.82 17.43
CA PHE A 54 -19.59 -20.45 16.91
C PHE A 54 -18.63 -19.44 16.28
N VAL A 55 -19.17 -18.44 15.58
CA VAL A 55 -18.39 -17.35 14.97
C VAL A 55 -17.97 -16.31 16.02
N GLN A 56 -18.72 -16.15 17.12
CA GLN A 56 -18.45 -15.17 18.17
C GLN A 56 -17.51 -15.68 19.27
N ASP A 57 -17.14 -16.96 19.28
CA ASP A 57 -16.25 -17.55 20.28
C ASP A 57 -14.82 -16.97 20.15
N PRO A 58 -14.39 -16.08 21.08
CA PRO A 58 -13.13 -15.35 20.94
C PRO A 58 -11.90 -16.26 20.99
N ASP A 59 -11.96 -17.38 21.73
CA ASP A 59 -10.85 -18.33 21.89
C ASP A 59 -10.54 -19.11 20.60
N ARG A 60 -11.51 -19.19 19.70
CA ARG A 60 -11.38 -19.85 18.40
C ARG A 60 -10.90 -18.91 17.32
N ILE A 61 -11.49 -17.72 17.28
CA ILE A 61 -11.08 -16.64 16.38
C ILE A 61 -9.56 -16.41 16.53
N GLU A 62 -9.04 -16.35 17.76
CA GLU A 62 -7.61 -16.13 17.99
C GLU A 62 -6.71 -17.30 17.52
N LYS A 63 -7.23 -18.53 17.51
CA LYS A 63 -6.49 -19.72 17.04
C LYS A 63 -6.50 -19.88 15.52
N GLU A 64 -7.57 -19.45 14.86
CA GLU A 64 -7.73 -19.55 13.40
C GLU A 64 -7.22 -18.32 12.64
N ILE A 65 -7.07 -17.17 13.31
CA ILE A 65 -6.47 -15.99 12.68
C ILE A 65 -4.99 -16.29 12.37
N VAL A 66 -4.69 -16.36 11.08
CA VAL A 66 -3.32 -16.32 10.57
C VAL A 66 -2.69 -15.00 11.00
N ARG A 67 -1.55 -15.07 11.70
CA ARG A 67 -0.80 -13.89 12.12
C ARG A 67 -0.05 -13.32 10.92
N PHE A 68 -0.42 -12.11 10.52
CA PHE A 68 0.29 -11.32 9.51
C PHE A 68 1.16 -10.27 10.19
N THR A 69 2.25 -9.91 9.53
CA THR A 69 3.02 -8.73 9.87
C THR A 69 2.28 -7.45 9.44
N ASP A 70 2.58 -6.33 10.09
CA ASP A 70 1.92 -5.06 9.78
C ASP A 70 2.20 -4.59 8.33
N GLU A 71 3.35 -4.96 7.77
CA GLU A 71 3.72 -4.62 6.39
C GLU A 71 2.96 -5.45 5.34
N GLU A 72 2.51 -6.67 5.68
CA GLU A 72 1.68 -7.52 4.82
C GLU A 72 0.22 -7.05 4.75
N GLY A 73 -0.24 -6.29 5.75
CA GLY A 73 -1.59 -5.71 5.75
C GLY A 73 -2.70 -6.75 5.61
N TYR A 74 -2.64 -7.83 6.39
CA TYR A 74 -3.59 -8.96 6.38
C TYR A 74 -3.70 -9.66 5.01
N GLY A 75 -2.55 -9.91 4.37
CA GLY A 75 -2.46 -10.61 3.08
C GLY A 75 -2.68 -9.71 1.86
N LYS A 76 -2.72 -8.38 2.05
CA LYS A 76 -2.81 -7.42 0.95
C LYS A 76 -1.46 -7.24 0.21
N PHE A 77 -0.37 -7.38 0.94
CA PHE A 77 1.00 -7.27 0.45
C PHE A 77 1.82 -8.46 0.95
N LEU A 78 2.96 -8.68 0.30
CA LEU A 78 3.97 -9.67 0.69
C LEU A 78 5.17 -8.93 1.26
N ASP A 79 5.60 -9.28 2.46
CA ASP A 79 6.86 -8.75 3.00
C ASP A 79 8.05 -9.49 2.37
N MET A 80 8.59 -8.88 1.32
CA MET A 80 9.78 -9.38 0.62
C MET A 80 11.07 -8.68 1.05
N HIS A 81 11.02 -7.82 2.08
CA HIS A 81 12.17 -7.00 2.45
C HIS A 81 13.28 -7.84 3.08
N LEU A 82 12.91 -8.77 3.97
CA LEU A 82 13.86 -9.69 4.60
C LEU A 82 14.61 -10.54 3.56
N LEU A 83 13.88 -11.01 2.54
CA LEU A 83 14.46 -11.79 1.44
C LEU A 83 15.39 -10.94 0.57
N PHE A 84 15.08 -9.66 0.38
CA PHE A 84 15.96 -8.74 -0.34
C PHE A 84 17.28 -8.49 0.40
N GLU A 85 17.26 -8.34 1.73
CA GLU A 85 18.49 -8.23 2.53
C GLU A 85 19.35 -9.49 2.42
N GLN A 86 18.73 -10.66 2.46
CA GLN A 86 19.41 -11.94 2.24
C GLN A 86 20.02 -12.02 0.84
N TYR A 87 19.29 -11.59 -0.19
CA TYR A 87 19.77 -11.52 -1.58
C TYR A 87 21.01 -10.63 -1.72
N LEU A 88 21.02 -9.45 -1.09
CA LEU A 88 22.17 -8.54 -1.12
C LEU A 88 23.42 -9.11 -0.43
N ASN A 89 23.25 -10.07 0.48
CA ASN A 89 24.35 -10.74 1.18
C ASN A 89 24.95 -11.92 0.38
N LEU A 90 24.32 -12.33 -0.73
CA LEU A 90 24.86 -13.39 -1.59
C LEU A 90 26.15 -12.92 -2.28
N LYS A 91 27.16 -13.78 -2.29
CA LYS A 91 28.47 -13.47 -2.89
C LYS A 91 28.38 -13.50 -4.42
N GLY A 92 28.93 -12.47 -5.08
CA GLY A 92 29.03 -12.42 -6.54
C GLY A 92 27.83 -11.79 -7.26
N ILE A 93 26.84 -11.28 -6.51
CA ILE A 93 25.66 -10.62 -7.09
C ILE A 93 25.85 -9.09 -7.10
N ALA A 94 25.41 -8.45 -8.19
CA ALA A 94 25.38 -6.99 -8.30
C ALA A 94 24.34 -6.39 -7.33
N ARG A 95 24.69 -5.29 -6.67
CA ARG A 95 23.73 -4.57 -5.81
C ARG A 95 22.66 -3.91 -6.67
N ILE A 96 21.43 -4.39 -6.55
CA ILE A 96 20.24 -3.85 -7.21
C ILE A 96 19.35 -3.14 -6.20
N ASP A 97 18.47 -2.27 -6.70
CA ASP A 97 17.41 -1.65 -5.89
C ASP A 97 16.24 -2.61 -5.64
N TYR A 98 15.43 -2.30 -4.64
CA TYR A 98 14.34 -3.17 -4.20
C TYR A 98 13.25 -3.35 -5.26
N ILE A 99 12.96 -2.33 -6.09
CA ILE A 99 11.95 -2.44 -7.16
C ILE A 99 12.45 -3.36 -8.28
N SER A 100 13.71 -3.23 -8.65
CA SER A 100 14.34 -4.16 -9.60
C SER A 100 14.33 -5.58 -9.06
N TYR A 101 14.66 -5.79 -7.78
CA TYR A 101 14.57 -7.11 -7.13
C TYR A 101 13.18 -7.73 -7.24
N LEU A 102 12.12 -6.98 -6.93
CA LEU A 102 10.74 -7.46 -7.05
C LEU A 102 10.34 -7.83 -8.48
N SER A 103 11.00 -7.26 -9.49
CA SER A 103 10.72 -7.51 -10.91
C SER A 103 11.43 -8.75 -11.44
N ILE A 104 12.55 -9.14 -10.83
CA ILE A 104 13.34 -10.32 -11.23
C ILE A 104 13.14 -11.52 -10.30
N PHE A 105 12.33 -11.38 -9.24
CA PHE A 105 12.16 -12.40 -8.20
C PHE A 105 11.71 -13.78 -8.75
N ASP A 106 10.97 -13.80 -9.85
CA ASP A 106 10.52 -15.00 -10.55
C ASP A 106 11.47 -15.51 -11.65
N HIS A 107 12.57 -14.81 -11.91
CA HIS A 107 13.52 -15.11 -12.99
C HIS A 107 14.74 -15.88 -12.47
N PHE A 108 14.55 -17.15 -12.10
CA PHE A 108 15.63 -18.00 -11.57
C PHE A 108 16.74 -18.32 -12.58
N PHE A 109 16.48 -18.20 -13.88
CA PHE A 109 17.44 -18.53 -14.94
C PHE A 109 18.61 -17.55 -15.05
N ASP A 110 18.47 -16.34 -14.49
CA ASP A 110 19.46 -15.27 -14.61
C ASP A 110 20.50 -15.29 -13.45
N ILE A 111 20.38 -16.22 -12.51
CA ILE A 111 21.28 -16.32 -11.35
C ILE A 111 22.54 -17.12 -11.72
N PRO A 112 23.75 -16.57 -11.54
CA PRO A 112 25.01 -17.27 -11.85
C PRO A 112 25.19 -18.54 -10.98
N LYS A 113 25.57 -19.66 -11.60
CA LYS A 113 25.88 -20.94 -10.91
C LYS A 113 26.99 -20.83 -9.85
N GLU A 114 27.85 -19.83 -9.95
CA GLU A 114 28.94 -19.56 -9.00
C GLU A 114 28.43 -19.17 -7.60
N VAL A 115 27.20 -18.67 -7.48
CA VAL A 115 26.54 -18.38 -6.20
C VAL A 115 26.08 -19.67 -5.50
N GLU A 116 25.73 -20.72 -6.26
CA GLU A 116 25.36 -22.04 -5.69
C GLU A 116 26.51 -22.67 -4.90
N GLU A 117 27.75 -22.26 -5.14
CA GLU A 117 28.93 -22.83 -4.48
C GLU A 117 29.23 -22.18 -3.12
N ALA A 118 28.76 -20.95 -2.88
CA ALA A 118 29.09 -20.17 -1.68
C ALA A 118 28.18 -20.48 -0.47
N ASP A 119 26.91 -20.83 -0.71
CA ASP A 119 25.96 -21.27 0.35
C ASP A 119 26.27 -22.67 0.90
N ASN A 120 27.22 -23.37 0.27
CA ASN A 120 27.66 -24.71 0.69
C ASN A 120 28.22 -24.75 2.12
N ASP A 121 28.81 -23.65 2.64
CA ASP A 121 29.40 -23.62 3.99
C ASP A 121 28.35 -23.44 5.11
N PHE A 122 27.16 -22.92 4.77
CA PHE A 122 26.08 -22.68 5.73
C PHE A 122 25.17 -23.90 5.91
N GLU A 123 24.76 -24.53 4.80
CA GLU A 123 23.99 -25.79 4.78
C GLU A 123 24.77 -26.95 5.43
N LEU A 124 26.10 -27.00 5.26
CA LEU A 124 26.93 -28.03 5.89
C LEU A 124 26.91 -27.94 7.43
N LYS A 125 26.85 -26.72 7.99
CA LYS A 125 26.80 -26.47 9.43
C LYS A 125 25.42 -26.79 10.00
N TRP A 126 24.35 -26.40 9.31
CA TRP A 126 22.97 -26.72 9.72
C TRP A 126 22.64 -28.22 9.65
N ALA A 127 23.12 -28.93 8.61
CA ALA A 127 22.89 -30.37 8.47
C ALA A 127 23.70 -31.23 9.47
N GLN A 128 24.76 -30.69 10.07
CA GLN A 128 25.57 -31.40 11.06
C GLN A 128 24.94 -31.43 12.46
N GLU A 129 24.06 -30.48 12.79
CA GLU A 129 23.48 -30.36 14.15
C GLU A 129 22.18 -31.15 14.38
N GLN A 130 21.54 -31.72 13.34
CA GLN A 130 20.19 -32.30 13.47
C GLN A 130 19.97 -33.75 13.00
N VAL A 131 20.98 -34.52 12.61
CA VAL A 131 20.74 -35.89 12.10
C VAL A 131 21.18 -36.98 13.10
N PRO A 132 20.25 -37.78 13.66
CA PRO A 132 20.63 -38.97 14.42
C PRO A 132 21.33 -39.96 13.48
N ALA A 133 22.46 -40.49 13.95
CA ALA A 133 23.34 -41.38 13.19
C ALA A 133 22.56 -42.56 12.57
N GLY A 134 22.32 -42.48 11.25
CA GLY A 134 21.81 -43.59 10.46
C GLY A 134 22.82 -44.76 10.40
N PRO A 135 22.40 -45.95 9.93
CA PRO A 135 23.22 -47.15 10.02
C PRO A 135 24.50 -46.98 9.20
N LYS A 136 25.65 -47.27 9.83
CA LYS A 136 26.97 -47.28 9.21
C LYS A 136 26.93 -48.18 7.96
N ARG A 137 27.02 -47.57 6.77
CA ARG A 137 26.98 -48.27 5.47
C ARG A 137 28.30 -49.02 5.24
N LYS A 138 28.18 -50.19 4.59
CA LYS A 138 29.21 -51.22 4.37
C LYS A 138 30.53 -50.69 3.81
N LEU A 139 31.61 -51.27 4.34
CA LEU A 139 33.03 -50.91 4.23
C LEU A 139 33.58 -51.21 2.83
N VAL A 140 34.61 -50.45 2.43
CA VAL A 140 35.43 -50.59 1.21
C VAL A 140 35.78 -52.05 0.84
N GLU A 141 35.86 -52.94 1.82
CA GLU A 141 36.09 -54.38 1.67
C GLU A 141 35.06 -55.11 0.79
N GLU A 142 33.78 -54.71 0.77
CA GLU A 142 32.78 -55.34 -0.12
C GLU A 142 32.98 -54.96 -1.59
N LEU A 143 33.57 -53.79 -1.85
CA LEU A 143 33.94 -53.36 -3.20
C LEU A 143 35.21 -54.06 -3.69
N GLU A 144 36.11 -54.41 -2.78
CA GLU A 144 37.29 -55.22 -3.09
C GLU A 144 36.89 -56.65 -3.51
N ALA A 145 35.84 -57.21 -2.91
CA ALA A 145 35.32 -58.54 -3.24
C ALA A 145 34.71 -58.66 -4.66
N LEU A 146 34.37 -57.55 -5.31
CA LEU A 146 33.83 -57.55 -6.69
C LEU A 146 34.90 -57.83 -7.76
N GLY A 147 36.18 -57.77 -7.39
CA GLY A 147 37.30 -58.11 -8.27
C GLY A 147 37.70 -57.00 -9.25
N MET A 148 38.88 -57.19 -9.85
CA MET A 148 39.62 -56.17 -10.59
C MET A 148 38.90 -55.67 -11.86
N ASP A 149 38.30 -56.57 -12.63
CA ASP A 149 37.68 -56.22 -13.92
C ASP A 149 36.38 -55.43 -13.75
N ARG A 150 35.57 -55.76 -12.74
CA ARG A 150 34.34 -55.02 -12.43
C ARG A 150 34.66 -53.62 -11.92
N LEU A 151 35.67 -53.47 -11.07
CA LEU A 151 36.17 -52.17 -10.60
C LEU A 151 36.74 -51.32 -11.75
N LYS A 152 37.49 -51.94 -12.68
CA LYS A 152 38.04 -51.25 -13.86
C LYS A 152 36.92 -50.73 -14.78
N SER A 153 35.93 -51.58 -15.08
CA SER A 153 34.78 -51.19 -15.91
C SER A 153 33.93 -50.11 -15.27
N ALA A 154 33.69 -50.19 -13.95
CA ALA A 154 32.96 -49.16 -13.21
C ALA A 154 33.70 -47.82 -13.15
N LEU A 155 35.03 -47.83 -12.96
CA LEU A 155 35.86 -46.62 -12.99
C LEU A 155 35.92 -45.98 -14.39
N MET A 156 36.01 -46.80 -15.46
CA MET A 156 35.97 -46.28 -16.84
C MET A 156 34.60 -45.68 -17.18
N ALA A 157 33.50 -46.31 -16.75
CA ALA A 157 32.15 -45.75 -16.91
C ALA A 157 31.94 -44.43 -16.15
N ALA A 158 32.65 -44.25 -15.03
CA ALA A 158 32.66 -43.02 -14.25
C ALA A 158 33.76 -42.01 -14.67
N ASN A 159 34.42 -42.22 -15.82
CA ASN A 159 35.51 -41.38 -16.35
C ASN A 159 36.70 -41.16 -15.38
N LEU A 160 36.98 -42.14 -14.51
CA LEU A 160 38.09 -42.10 -13.55
C LEU A 160 39.26 -42.96 -14.02
N LYS A 161 40.49 -42.52 -13.72
CA LYS A 161 41.71 -43.29 -14.03
C LYS A 161 41.67 -44.63 -13.27
N CYS A 162 42.01 -45.71 -13.97
CA CYS A 162 41.97 -47.08 -13.45
C CYS A 162 43.32 -47.62 -12.98
N GLY A 163 44.34 -46.76 -12.80
CA GLY A 163 45.65 -47.16 -12.26
C GLY A 163 45.64 -47.39 -10.74
N GLY A 164 46.55 -48.24 -10.25
CA GLY A 164 46.73 -48.53 -8.82
C GLY A 164 46.23 -49.91 -8.37
N THR A 165 46.35 -50.16 -7.06
CA THR A 165 45.97 -51.41 -6.39
C THR A 165 44.44 -51.59 -6.32
N LEU A 166 43.98 -52.83 -6.06
CA LEU A 166 42.54 -53.15 -6.01
C LEU A 166 41.80 -52.30 -4.96
N LYS A 167 42.45 -52.10 -3.80
CA LYS A 167 42.00 -51.24 -2.70
C LYS A 167 41.94 -49.76 -3.08
N GLU A 168 42.94 -49.25 -3.81
CA GLU A 168 42.93 -47.87 -4.32
C GLU A 168 41.81 -47.63 -5.34
N ARG A 169 41.52 -48.62 -6.19
CA ARG A 169 40.40 -48.57 -7.15
C ARG A 169 39.04 -48.58 -6.44
N ALA A 170 38.87 -49.46 -5.45
CA ALA A 170 37.67 -49.54 -4.62
C ALA A 170 37.44 -48.23 -3.84
N ASN A 171 38.48 -47.67 -3.24
CA ASN A 171 38.44 -46.37 -2.58
C ASN A 171 38.07 -45.24 -3.53
N ARG A 172 38.67 -45.19 -4.73
CA ARG A 172 38.39 -44.14 -5.72
C ARG A 172 36.93 -44.17 -6.20
N LEU A 173 36.39 -45.36 -6.43
CA LEU A 173 34.98 -45.56 -6.78
C LEU A 173 34.04 -45.22 -5.62
N PHE A 174 34.43 -45.56 -4.39
CA PHE A 174 33.66 -45.28 -3.17
C PHE A 174 33.60 -43.78 -2.87
N SER A 175 34.71 -43.06 -3.02
CA SER A 175 34.80 -41.60 -2.84
C SER A 175 33.89 -40.84 -3.80
N THR A 176 33.71 -41.32 -5.05
CA THR A 176 32.81 -40.66 -6.01
C THR A 176 31.33 -40.95 -5.78
N LYS A 177 31.01 -42.10 -5.17
CA LYS A 177 29.61 -42.52 -4.99
C LYS A 177 28.89 -41.70 -3.91
N GLY A 178 29.59 -41.23 -2.89
CA GLY A 178 29.02 -40.40 -1.82
C GLY A 178 28.70 -38.97 -2.26
N ASN A 179 29.60 -38.35 -3.03
CA ASN A 179 29.46 -36.96 -3.44
C ASN A 179 28.40 -36.78 -4.53
N ASN A 180 28.35 -37.67 -5.53
CA ASN A 180 27.40 -37.55 -6.64
C ASN A 180 25.95 -37.75 -6.18
N LEU A 181 25.69 -38.72 -5.27
CA LEU A 181 24.37 -38.91 -4.67
C LEU A 181 23.92 -37.72 -3.79
N LYS A 182 24.87 -37.02 -3.13
CA LYS A 182 24.57 -35.83 -2.33
C LYS A 182 24.26 -34.63 -3.22
N GLU A 183 25.07 -34.42 -4.26
CA GLU A 183 24.84 -33.38 -5.27
C GLU A 183 23.56 -33.60 -6.06
N GLU A 184 23.24 -34.84 -6.41
CA GLU A 184 22.01 -35.20 -7.14
C GLU A 184 20.76 -34.98 -6.27
N ARG A 185 20.81 -35.35 -4.98
CA ARG A 185 19.74 -35.02 -4.01
C ARG A 185 19.58 -33.51 -3.82
N ARG A 186 20.69 -32.77 -3.77
CA ARG A 186 20.68 -31.30 -3.66
C ARG A 186 20.04 -30.67 -4.90
N ARG A 187 20.45 -31.07 -6.10
CA ARG A 187 19.86 -30.60 -7.36
C ARG A 187 18.37 -30.91 -7.44
N ALA A 188 17.97 -32.11 -7.01
CA ALA A 188 16.55 -32.48 -6.97
C ALA A 188 15.76 -31.60 -5.97
N TYR A 189 16.33 -31.29 -4.81
CA TYR A 189 15.71 -30.41 -3.81
C TYR A 189 15.59 -28.96 -4.30
N LEU A 190 16.64 -28.43 -4.93
CA LEU A 190 16.62 -27.09 -5.53
C LEU A 190 15.57 -27.00 -6.62
N ALA A 191 15.55 -27.93 -7.57
CA ALA A 191 14.55 -27.97 -8.64
C ALA A 191 13.10 -28.09 -8.10
N GLN A 192 12.90 -28.87 -7.03
CA GLN A 192 11.59 -28.97 -6.37
C GLN A 192 11.18 -27.65 -5.72
N THR A 193 12.12 -26.98 -5.06
CA THR A 193 11.90 -25.70 -4.39
C THR A 193 11.63 -24.59 -5.40
N GLU A 194 12.41 -24.51 -6.47
CA GLU A 194 12.21 -23.58 -7.59
C GLU A 194 10.82 -23.75 -8.22
N CYS A 195 10.43 -24.99 -8.53
CA CYS A 195 9.10 -25.29 -9.07
C CYS A 195 7.99 -24.87 -8.11
N ARG A 196 8.16 -25.12 -6.81
CA ARG A 196 7.22 -24.68 -5.78
C ARG A 196 7.11 -23.16 -5.72
N ILE A 197 8.24 -22.44 -5.75
CA ILE A 197 8.24 -20.97 -5.71
C ILE A 197 7.57 -20.41 -6.95
N LEU A 198 7.88 -20.92 -8.15
CA LEU A 198 7.23 -20.51 -9.39
C LEU A 198 5.71 -20.69 -9.32
N LYS A 199 5.24 -21.85 -8.81
CA LYS A 199 3.80 -22.11 -8.69
C LYS A 199 3.13 -21.20 -7.67
N LEU A 200 3.76 -20.96 -6.52
CA LEU A 200 3.25 -20.02 -5.52
C LEU A 200 3.24 -18.57 -6.05
N THR A 201 4.24 -18.19 -6.82
CA THR A 201 4.36 -16.85 -7.41
C THR A 201 3.29 -16.62 -8.49
N GLU A 202 2.91 -17.66 -9.22
CA GLU A 202 1.76 -17.63 -10.14
C GLU A 202 0.45 -17.40 -9.36
N TYR A 203 0.24 -18.10 -8.24
CA TYR A 203 -0.96 -17.91 -7.42
C TYR A 203 -1.03 -16.54 -6.74
N LEU A 204 0.12 -16.01 -6.30
CA LEU A 204 0.24 -14.74 -5.58
C LEU A 204 0.58 -13.56 -6.50
N GLY A 205 0.22 -13.67 -7.78
CA GLY A 205 0.56 -12.67 -8.80
C GLY A 205 -0.05 -11.30 -8.51
N GLU A 206 -1.28 -11.26 -7.99
CA GLU A 206 -2.00 -10.03 -7.65
C GLU A 206 -1.34 -9.32 -6.46
N GLU A 207 -1.04 -10.06 -5.40
CA GLU A 207 -0.41 -9.57 -4.17
C GLU A 207 1.01 -9.07 -4.44
N ARG A 208 1.75 -9.74 -5.34
CA ARG A 208 3.08 -9.30 -5.77
C ARG A 208 3.01 -7.98 -6.54
N ALA A 209 2.07 -7.85 -7.48
CA ALA A 209 1.86 -6.60 -8.20
C ALA A 209 1.45 -5.46 -7.25
N ALA A 210 0.54 -5.75 -6.30
CA ALA A 210 0.12 -4.81 -5.28
C ALA A 210 1.27 -4.36 -4.38
N THR A 211 2.18 -5.28 -4.03
CA THR A 211 3.39 -5.00 -3.23
C THR A 211 4.33 -4.07 -4.00
N LYS A 212 4.60 -4.35 -5.28
CA LYS A 212 5.42 -3.49 -6.13
C LYS A 212 4.86 -2.07 -6.23
N GLU A 213 3.56 -1.94 -6.52
CA GLU A 213 2.89 -0.64 -6.59
C GLU A 213 2.94 0.10 -5.24
N ASN A 214 2.82 -0.64 -4.13
CA ASN A 214 2.92 -0.05 -2.80
C ASN A 214 4.30 0.51 -2.50
N VAL A 215 5.35 -0.23 -2.89
CA VAL A 215 6.75 0.19 -2.76
C VAL A 215 7.02 1.42 -3.62
N GLU A 216 6.59 1.41 -4.88
CA GLU A 216 6.71 2.57 -5.79
C GLU A 216 6.02 3.81 -5.20
N ARG A 217 4.79 3.66 -4.67
CA ARG A 217 4.09 4.74 -3.97
C ARG A 217 4.82 5.23 -2.73
N LYS A 218 5.40 4.32 -1.92
CA LYS A 218 6.18 4.68 -0.72
C LYS A 218 7.46 5.44 -1.12
N GLN A 219 8.16 5.01 -2.18
CA GLN A 219 9.38 5.65 -2.67
C GLN A 219 9.13 7.02 -3.30
N ALA A 220 8.02 7.20 -4.03
CA ALA A 220 7.61 8.50 -4.55
C ALA A 220 7.36 9.51 -3.42
N ARG A 221 6.80 9.06 -2.28
CA ARG A 221 6.60 9.90 -1.09
C ARG A 221 7.92 10.22 -0.38
N ALA A 222 8.86 9.27 -0.30
CA ALA A 222 10.18 9.49 0.30
C ALA A 222 11.03 10.48 -0.51
N SER A 223 11.00 10.36 -1.85
CA SER A 223 11.63 11.32 -2.76
C SER A 223 11.01 12.72 -2.61
N GLY A 224 9.69 12.78 -2.40
CA GLY A 224 8.97 14.00 -2.04
C GLY A 224 9.35 14.57 -0.66
N ARG A 225 9.80 13.77 0.32
CA ARG A 225 10.34 14.28 1.61
C ARG A 225 11.73 14.88 1.45
N GLN A 226 12.59 14.28 0.62
CA GLN A 226 13.92 14.82 0.30
C GLN A 226 13.80 16.15 -0.47
N GLN A 227 12.79 16.29 -1.35
CA GLN A 227 12.44 17.57 -1.99
C GLN A 227 11.68 18.53 -1.06
N CYS A 228 10.87 18.04 -0.11
CA CYS A 228 10.16 18.86 0.88
C CYS A 228 11.08 19.47 1.94
N ALA A 229 12.22 18.85 2.29
CA ALA A 229 13.20 19.49 3.17
C ALA A 229 13.79 20.76 2.54
N LEU A 230 13.85 20.82 1.20
CA LEU A 230 14.20 22.01 0.42
C LEU A 230 12.99 22.89 0.06
N GLN A 231 11.76 22.38 0.16
CA GLN A 231 10.50 23.10 -0.11
C GLN A 231 9.68 23.40 1.15
N SER A 232 10.33 23.44 2.32
CA SER A 232 9.74 24.04 3.53
C SER A 232 9.51 25.55 3.38
N GLU A 233 9.96 26.15 2.29
CA GLU A 233 9.44 27.43 1.79
C GLU A 233 8.40 27.20 0.68
N LYS A 234 7.17 26.84 1.03
CA LYS A 234 5.93 27.46 0.50
C LYS A 234 4.69 26.60 0.78
N SER A 235 4.06 27.00 1.87
CA SER A 235 2.63 27.29 1.97
C SER A 235 1.61 26.13 1.90
N SER A 236 0.91 26.04 3.04
CA SER A 236 -0.54 25.91 3.22
C SER A 236 -1.18 24.52 3.04
N ALA A 237 -1.32 23.81 4.16
CA ALA A 237 -2.19 22.66 4.33
C ALA A 237 -3.15 22.89 5.52
N CYS A 238 -4.42 22.50 5.35
CA CYS A 238 -5.39 22.21 6.42
C CYS A 238 -6.55 21.41 5.79
N TRP A 239 -7.13 20.34 6.35
CA TRP A 239 -6.91 19.52 7.55
C TRP A 239 -6.87 18.03 7.09
N ASP A 240 -6.15 17.14 7.78
CA ASP A 240 -6.15 15.65 7.68
C ASP A 240 -5.29 14.87 6.65
N GLY A 241 -4.47 15.50 5.81
CA GLY A 241 -3.36 14.79 5.12
C GLY A 241 -3.71 13.60 4.20
N LYS A 242 -5.00 13.30 3.97
CA LYS A 242 -5.50 12.34 2.97
C LYS A 242 -5.80 13.09 1.67
N PRO A 243 -5.52 12.51 0.48
CA PRO A 243 -5.87 13.15 -0.78
C PRO A 243 -7.38 13.31 -0.87
N ILE A 244 -7.83 14.55 -1.12
CA ILE A 244 -9.25 14.92 -1.23
C ILE A 244 -9.88 14.05 -2.33
N PRO A 245 -10.96 13.29 -2.04
CA PRO A 245 -11.64 12.47 -3.03
C PRO A 245 -12.02 13.27 -4.29
N TYR A 246 -11.86 12.67 -5.47
CA TYR A 246 -12.00 13.37 -6.75
C TYR A 246 -13.39 14.01 -6.97
N TRP A 247 -14.46 13.38 -6.47
CA TRP A 247 -15.80 13.97 -6.52
C TRP A 247 -15.92 15.22 -5.64
N LEU A 248 -15.25 15.25 -4.49
CA LEU A 248 -15.20 16.39 -3.57
C LEU A 248 -14.38 17.54 -4.17
N TYR A 249 -13.34 17.21 -4.94
CA TYR A 249 -12.54 18.16 -5.72
C TYR A 249 -13.40 18.87 -6.79
N LYS A 250 -14.29 18.14 -7.46
CA LYS A 250 -15.22 18.67 -8.47
C LYS A 250 -16.41 19.41 -7.87
N LEU A 251 -16.92 18.95 -6.72
CA LEU A 251 -18.06 19.57 -6.01
C LEU A 251 -17.70 20.93 -5.38
N HIS A 252 -16.51 21.05 -4.79
CA HIS A 252 -16.06 22.29 -4.17
C HIS A 252 -15.23 23.21 -5.08
N GLY A 253 -15.12 22.85 -6.37
CA GLY A 253 -14.45 23.68 -7.38
C GLY A 253 -12.94 23.87 -7.15
N LEU A 254 -12.26 22.93 -6.47
CA LEU A 254 -10.81 23.02 -6.21
C LEU A 254 -9.98 22.89 -7.50
N ASN A 255 -10.59 22.46 -8.61
CA ASN A 255 -10.00 22.43 -9.93
C ASN A 255 -9.94 23.81 -10.62
N ILE A 256 -10.61 24.83 -10.09
CA ILE A 256 -10.64 26.17 -10.67
C ILE A 256 -9.55 27.02 -9.98
N GLY A 257 -8.61 27.52 -10.77
CA GLY A 257 -7.56 28.41 -10.31
C GLY A 257 -7.95 29.88 -10.46
N TYR A 258 -7.74 30.67 -9.42
CA TYR A 258 -7.92 32.12 -9.41
C TYR A 258 -6.58 32.80 -9.13
N SER A 259 -6.18 33.76 -9.95
CA SER A 259 -4.93 34.52 -9.78
C SER A 259 -5.18 35.87 -9.10
N CYS A 260 -4.25 36.32 -8.28
CA CYS A 260 -4.28 37.66 -7.66
C CYS A 260 -3.01 38.45 -7.99
N GLU A 261 -3.14 39.60 -8.66
CA GLU A 261 -2.00 40.43 -9.09
C GLU A 261 -1.34 41.16 -7.92
N ILE A 262 -2.13 41.63 -6.94
CA ILE A 262 -1.63 42.29 -5.71
C ILE A 262 -0.70 41.37 -4.91
N CYS A 263 -0.92 40.05 -5.00
CA CYS A 263 -0.08 39.03 -4.36
C CYS A 263 1.10 38.55 -5.24
N GLY A 264 1.42 39.25 -6.33
CA GLY A 264 2.47 38.84 -7.27
C GLY A 264 2.06 37.71 -8.20
N ASN A 265 0.83 37.76 -8.73
CA ASN A 265 0.23 36.76 -9.63
C ASN A 265 0.13 35.34 -9.06
N GLN A 266 0.02 35.22 -7.73
CA GLN A 266 -0.13 33.93 -7.10
C GLN A 266 -1.48 33.30 -7.43
N VAL A 267 -1.46 32.01 -7.80
CA VAL A 267 -2.65 31.22 -8.15
C VAL A 267 -3.17 30.48 -6.92
N TYR A 268 -4.44 30.68 -6.60
CA TYR A 268 -5.17 30.02 -5.52
C TYR A 268 -6.18 29.03 -6.10
N LYS A 269 -6.20 27.81 -5.55
CA LYS A 269 -7.11 26.75 -6.00
C LYS A 269 -8.38 26.74 -5.17
N GLY A 270 -9.51 26.91 -5.85
CA GLY A 270 -10.84 26.86 -5.27
C GLY A 270 -11.33 28.21 -4.71
N PRO A 271 -12.65 28.47 -4.76
CA PRO A 271 -13.22 29.75 -4.33
C PRO A 271 -13.01 30.06 -2.83
N LYS A 272 -13.08 29.05 -1.96
CA LYS A 272 -12.93 29.26 -0.51
C LYS A 272 -11.51 29.68 -0.12
N THR A 273 -10.50 29.04 -0.70
CA THR A 273 -9.09 29.39 -0.50
C THR A 273 -8.81 30.80 -1.01
N PHE A 274 -9.38 31.13 -2.17
CA PHE A 274 -9.30 32.48 -2.72
C PHE A 274 -10.02 33.49 -1.81
N GLN A 275 -11.22 33.25 -1.31
CA GLN A 275 -11.84 34.21 -0.39
C GLN A 275 -11.04 34.43 0.89
N ARG A 276 -10.40 33.39 1.42
CA ARG A 276 -9.52 33.52 2.60
C ARG A 276 -8.26 34.35 2.32
N HIS A 277 -7.74 34.35 1.09
CA HIS A 277 -6.47 35.02 0.80
C HIS A 277 -6.50 36.53 1.05
N PHE A 278 -7.67 37.18 0.99
CA PHE A 278 -7.82 38.62 1.25
C PHE A 278 -7.46 39.04 2.67
N THR A 279 -7.65 38.15 3.64
CA THR A 279 -7.27 38.38 5.05
C THR A 279 -5.89 37.81 5.39
N GLU A 280 -5.28 37.05 4.47
CA GLU A 280 -3.95 36.50 4.66
C GLU A 280 -2.88 37.61 4.64
N TRP A 281 -1.78 37.35 5.36
CA TRP A 281 -0.70 38.31 5.52
C TRP A 281 -0.11 38.78 4.18
N ARG A 282 0.03 37.86 3.20
CA ARG A 282 0.59 38.20 1.89
C ARG A 282 -0.21 39.28 1.15
N HIS A 283 -1.53 39.17 1.15
CA HIS A 283 -2.40 40.15 0.50
C HIS A 283 -2.39 41.48 1.27
N SER A 284 -2.48 41.40 2.61
CA SER A 284 -2.37 42.58 3.48
C SER A 284 -1.06 43.33 3.31
N HIS A 285 0.05 42.61 3.13
CA HIS A 285 1.36 43.17 2.87
C HIS A 285 1.43 43.82 1.48
N GLY A 286 0.88 43.17 0.45
CA GLY A 286 0.75 43.75 -0.90
C GLY A 286 -0.02 45.07 -0.87
N MET A 287 -1.16 45.12 -0.18
CA MET A 287 -1.95 46.34 0.00
C MET A 287 -1.17 47.44 0.74
N ARG A 288 -0.40 47.07 1.77
CA ARG A 288 0.47 48.01 2.51
C ARG A 288 1.57 48.59 1.61
N CYS A 289 2.15 47.81 0.70
CA CYS A 289 3.14 48.29 -0.26
C CYS A 289 2.56 49.30 -1.25
N LEU A 290 1.26 49.21 -1.55
CA LEU A 290 0.53 50.17 -2.37
C LEU A 290 0.08 51.42 -1.59
N GLY A 291 0.28 51.45 -0.26
CA GLY A 291 -0.20 52.54 0.61
C GLY A 291 -1.71 52.53 0.85
N ILE A 292 -2.39 51.41 0.56
CA ILE A 292 -3.84 51.27 0.71
C ILE A 292 -4.15 50.44 1.96
N PRO A 293 -5.03 50.90 2.87
CA PRO A 293 -5.40 50.11 4.05
C PRO A 293 -6.27 48.90 3.65
N ASN A 294 -5.90 47.70 4.10
CA ASN A 294 -6.66 46.47 3.85
C ASN A 294 -7.96 46.44 4.67
N THR A 295 -9.00 47.06 4.12
CA THR A 295 -10.36 47.13 4.69
C THR A 295 -11.34 46.32 3.85
N ALA A 296 -12.52 46.01 4.41
CA ALA A 296 -13.53 45.20 3.71
C ALA A 296 -13.99 45.78 2.36
N HIS A 297 -13.82 47.08 2.13
CA HIS A 297 -14.10 47.73 0.84
C HIS A 297 -13.26 47.19 -0.32
N PHE A 298 -12.09 46.62 -0.03
CA PHE A 298 -11.18 46.05 -1.02
C PHE A 298 -11.32 44.54 -1.19
N ALA A 299 -12.34 43.92 -0.57
CA ALA A 299 -12.62 42.51 -0.78
C ALA A 299 -12.94 42.23 -2.26
N ASN A 300 -12.42 41.12 -2.80
CA ASN A 300 -12.56 40.69 -4.20
C ASN A 300 -11.72 41.45 -5.24
N ILE A 301 -11.00 42.51 -4.87
CA ILE A 301 -10.15 43.24 -5.81
C ILE A 301 -8.82 42.53 -5.96
N THR A 302 -8.50 42.11 -7.19
CA THR A 302 -7.27 41.36 -7.46
C THR A 302 -6.25 42.13 -8.28
N LYS A 303 -6.72 43.06 -9.12
CA LYS A 303 -5.85 43.88 -9.96
C LYS A 303 -5.40 45.12 -9.21
N ILE A 304 -4.13 45.46 -9.41
CA ILE A 304 -3.51 46.62 -8.74
C ILE A 304 -4.14 47.93 -9.22
N HIS A 305 -4.44 48.03 -10.53
CA HIS A 305 -5.02 49.22 -11.13
C HIS A 305 -6.39 49.58 -10.52
N GLU A 306 -7.28 48.59 -10.42
CA GLU A 306 -8.63 48.74 -9.86
C GLU A 306 -8.58 49.16 -8.38
N ALA A 307 -7.64 48.61 -7.60
CA ALA A 307 -7.44 48.98 -6.20
C ALA A 307 -7.03 50.45 -6.04
N ILE A 308 -6.12 50.94 -6.88
CA ILE A 308 -5.66 52.34 -6.85
C ILE A 308 -6.78 53.29 -7.25
N GLU A 309 -7.56 52.96 -8.28
CA GLU A 309 -8.67 53.80 -8.72
C GLU A 309 -9.76 53.91 -7.64
N LEU A 310 -10.12 52.80 -7.01
CA LEU A 310 -11.07 52.80 -5.91
C LEU A 310 -10.55 53.61 -4.72
N TRP A 311 -9.28 53.46 -4.35
CA TRP A 311 -8.69 54.23 -3.26
C TRP A 311 -8.68 55.73 -3.52
N LYS A 312 -8.37 56.16 -4.75
CA LYS A 312 -8.45 57.58 -5.15
C LYS A 312 -9.87 58.13 -4.99
N LYS A 313 -10.88 57.42 -5.49
CA LYS A 313 -12.29 57.80 -5.34
C LYS A 313 -12.71 57.90 -3.87
N MET A 314 -12.36 56.91 -3.05
CA MET A 314 -12.66 56.94 -1.61
C MET A 314 -11.93 58.07 -0.86
N CYS A 315 -10.70 58.42 -1.27
CA CYS A 315 -9.98 59.55 -0.71
C CYS A 315 -10.61 60.88 -1.10
N GLU A 316 -11.10 61.02 -2.33
CA GLU A 316 -11.84 62.20 -2.79
C GLU A 316 -13.15 62.35 -2.01
N GLU A 317 -13.96 61.29 -1.93
CA GLU A 317 -15.20 61.27 -1.13
C GLU A 317 -14.95 61.65 0.34
N LYS A 318 -13.89 61.12 0.95
CA LYS A 318 -13.51 61.50 2.33
C LYS A 318 -13.05 62.95 2.47
N LYS A 319 -12.43 63.54 1.44
CA LYS A 319 -12.06 64.97 1.46
C LYS A 319 -13.31 65.84 1.42
N TYR A 320 -14.29 65.50 0.59
CA TYR A 320 -15.56 66.23 0.51
C TYR A 320 -16.46 66.00 1.74
N ALA A 321 -16.40 64.83 2.37
CA ALA A 321 -17.17 64.53 3.57
C ALA A 321 -16.55 65.11 4.86
N ARG A 322 -15.26 65.46 4.83
CA ARG A 322 -14.56 66.02 5.99
C ARG A 322 -14.67 67.54 5.95
N TRP A 323 -15.66 68.07 6.68
CA TRP A 323 -15.82 69.51 6.88
C TRP A 323 -14.52 70.13 7.36
N ASN A 324 -14.04 71.14 6.63
CA ASN A 324 -12.80 71.85 6.92
C ASN A 324 -13.13 73.27 7.42
N PRO A 325 -12.95 73.57 8.72
CA PRO A 325 -13.29 74.89 9.27
C PRO A 325 -12.60 76.07 8.59
N GLU A 326 -11.43 75.89 7.99
CA GLU A 326 -10.74 77.02 7.33
C GLU A 326 -11.27 77.33 5.93
N ALA A 327 -11.84 76.33 5.25
CA ALA A 327 -12.30 76.42 3.88
C ALA A 327 -13.83 76.50 3.77
N ASP A 328 -14.56 75.87 4.68
CA ASP A 328 -16.02 75.70 4.63
C ASP A 328 -16.77 76.57 5.66
N GLU A 329 -16.07 77.22 6.60
CA GLU A 329 -16.66 78.19 7.53
C GLU A 329 -16.67 79.58 6.88
N GLU A 330 -17.87 80.14 6.71
CA GLU A 330 -18.10 81.43 6.08
C GLU A 330 -18.28 82.52 7.14
N PHE A 331 -17.55 83.63 6.99
CA PHE A 331 -17.64 84.82 7.83
C PHE A 331 -18.12 86.01 7.00
N GLU A 332 -19.01 86.82 7.59
CA GLU A 332 -19.50 88.05 6.97
C GLU A 332 -18.65 89.24 7.46
N ASP A 333 -18.20 90.08 6.52
CA ASP A 333 -17.51 91.32 6.86
C ASP A 333 -18.49 92.45 7.26
N SER A 334 -17.95 93.60 7.67
CA SER A 334 -18.75 94.77 8.06
C SER A 334 -19.55 95.40 6.91
N LEU A 335 -19.27 95.02 5.66
CA LEU A 335 -19.92 95.48 4.43
C LEU A 335 -20.92 94.44 3.88
N GLY A 336 -21.10 93.30 4.56
CA GLY A 336 -22.02 92.23 4.18
C GLY A 336 -21.48 91.24 3.14
N ASN A 337 -20.18 91.26 2.84
CA ASN A 337 -19.57 90.27 1.94
C ASN A 337 -19.21 89.00 2.71
N VAL A 338 -19.55 87.85 2.11
CA VAL A 338 -19.27 86.54 2.69
C VAL A 338 -17.94 86.01 2.18
N VAL A 339 -17.02 85.72 3.09
CA VAL A 339 -15.68 85.21 2.79
C VAL A 339 -15.33 84.03 3.69
N ASN A 340 -14.55 83.08 3.16
CA ASN A 340 -14.11 81.91 3.92
C ASN A 340 -13.17 82.31 5.07
N ALA A 341 -13.14 81.52 6.14
CA ALA A 341 -12.41 81.82 7.37
C ALA A 341 -10.91 82.11 7.17
N ALA A 342 -10.24 81.40 6.26
CA ALA A 342 -8.83 81.65 5.94
C ALA A 342 -8.64 83.06 5.33
N THR A 343 -9.45 83.41 4.33
CA THR A 343 -9.44 84.73 3.68
C THR A 343 -9.77 85.83 4.68
N PHE A 344 -10.75 85.60 5.57
CA PHE A 344 -11.09 86.55 6.63
C PHE A 344 -9.90 86.80 7.58
N ARG A 345 -9.20 85.75 8.01
CA ARG A 345 -8.04 85.89 8.91
C ARG A 345 -6.87 86.60 8.22
N ASP A 346 -6.64 86.34 6.93
CA ASP A 346 -5.57 86.99 6.19
C ASP A 346 -5.88 88.47 5.92
N LEU A 347 -7.11 88.80 5.52
CA LEU A 347 -7.54 90.20 5.37
C LEU A 347 -7.48 90.94 6.72
N LYS A 348 -7.82 90.28 7.83
CA LYS A 348 -7.71 90.83 9.18
C LYS A 348 -6.25 91.07 9.58
N ARG A 349 -5.33 90.18 9.21
CA ARG A 349 -3.87 90.37 9.43
C ARG A 349 -3.31 91.52 8.60
N GLN A 350 -3.83 91.73 7.40
CA GLN A 350 -3.44 92.83 6.52
C GLN A 350 -4.12 94.16 6.89
N GLY A 351 -5.12 94.15 7.79
CA GLY A 351 -5.85 95.33 8.24
C GLY A 351 -6.92 95.82 7.26
N LEU A 352 -7.47 94.93 6.43
CA LEU A 352 -8.38 95.23 5.32
C LEU A 352 -9.86 94.86 5.61
N LEU A 353 -10.22 94.58 6.88
CA LEU A 353 -11.57 94.20 7.33
C LEU A 353 -12.10 95.13 8.43
#